data_AF-A0A1J5C2M9-F1
#
_entry.id   AF-A0A1J5C2M9-F1
#
_cell.length_a   1.000
_cell.length_b   1.000
_cell.length_c   1.000
_cell.angle_alpha   90.00
_cell.angle_beta   90.00
_cell.angle_gamma   90.00
#
_symmetry.space_group_name_H-M   'P 1'
#
loop_
_entity.id
_entity.type
_entity.pdbx_description
1 polymer ?
#
loop_
_entity_poly.entity_id
_entity_poly.type
_entity_poly.pdbx_seq_one_letter_code
_entity_poly.pdbx_strand_id
1 'polypeptide(L)'
;MVNHDTTACAFPALTSDFLRNSDHLIDNLFADLWKHVGMKTLLQRCGFRKRSGVEVNAVLYCLTMWVWLKSSSVSLFARDSLRTFCAAGKDVLYEAMNREDWNWRALHLRVARKALHQLAQPGGAQAFVLDDTIKIRSGKKMPGVSSHFDHTTGRHVMGQQVLTLGLSWAQGFVPVDSELFTGKTNVRDLATPFKDGRSIAAVRHRAAVSQTKPEMARAMIARARHATMLAMSPLSI
;
A
#
# COMPACT_ATOMS: atom_id res chain seq x y z
N MET A 1 6.34 30.91 23.75
CA MET A 1 5.52 29.93 24.49
C MET A 1 4.65 29.23 23.45
N VAL A 2 5.09 28.08 22.95
CA VAL A 2 4.49 27.41 21.78
C VAL A 2 3.72 26.19 22.28
N ASN A 3 2.39 26.24 22.17
CA ASN A 3 1.53 25.08 22.37
C ASN A 3 1.66 24.15 21.16
N HIS A 4 2.12 22.92 21.38
CA HIS A 4 2.00 21.84 20.41
C HIS A 4 0.71 21.05 20.71
N ASP A 5 -0.40 21.47 20.12
CA ASP A 5 -1.60 20.64 20.04
C ASP A 5 -1.34 19.51 19.03
N THR A 6 -0.72 18.45 19.52
CA THR A 6 -0.66 17.16 18.82
C THR A 6 -1.99 16.49 19.06
N THR A 7 -2.95 16.65 18.14
CA THR A 7 -4.20 15.91 18.21
C THR A 7 -3.87 14.42 18.11
N ALA A 8 -4.03 13.71 19.24
CA ALA A 8 -3.81 12.27 19.31
C ALA A 8 -4.71 11.58 18.27
N CYS A 9 -4.09 10.82 17.37
CA CYS A 9 -4.80 9.97 16.42
C CYS A 9 -5.53 8.89 17.21
N ALA A 10 -6.78 9.16 17.59
CA ALA A 10 -7.63 8.20 18.26
C ALA A 10 -7.84 7.01 17.32
N PHE A 11 -7.29 5.86 17.69
CA PHE A 11 -7.58 4.60 17.02
C PHE A 11 -9.07 4.28 17.19
N PRO A 12 -9.73 3.65 16.19
CA PRO A 12 -11.04 3.03 16.41
C PRO A 12 -10.98 2.17 17.69
N ALA A 13 -11.95 2.34 18.59
CA ALA A 13 -11.95 1.72 19.93
C ALA A 13 -11.61 0.22 19.90
N LEU A 14 -12.17 -0.51 18.92
CA LEU A 14 -11.87 -1.93 18.68
C LEU A 14 -10.38 -2.26 18.47
N THR A 15 -9.65 -1.42 17.73
CA THR A 15 -8.20 -1.59 17.56
C THR A 15 -7.41 -1.13 18.78
N SER A 16 -7.84 -0.07 19.46
CA SER A 16 -7.23 0.39 20.72
C SER A 16 -7.30 -0.68 21.81
N ASP A 17 -8.47 -1.30 21.95
CA ASP A 17 -8.77 -2.20 23.06
C ASP A 17 -8.14 -3.58 22.83
N PHE A 18 -8.02 -4.02 21.56
CA PHE A 18 -7.25 -5.21 21.19
C PHE A 18 -5.74 -5.02 21.44
N LEU A 19 -5.21 -3.81 21.24
CA LEU A 19 -3.79 -3.50 21.43
C LEU A 19 -3.39 -3.33 22.90
N ARG A 20 -4.33 -2.99 23.79
CA ARG A 20 -4.04 -2.70 25.21
C ARG A 20 -4.11 -3.93 26.14
N ASN A 21 -4.85 -4.97 25.76
CA ASN A 21 -5.16 -6.10 26.66
C ASN A 21 -4.31 -7.35 26.46
N SER A 22 -3.22 -7.29 25.69
CA SER A 22 -2.42 -8.49 25.45
C SER A 22 -0.92 -8.21 25.40
N ASP A 23 -0.28 -8.39 26.55
CA ASP A 23 1.18 -8.44 26.71
C ASP A 23 1.85 -9.60 25.92
N HIS A 24 1.11 -10.34 25.07
CA HIS A 24 1.60 -11.50 24.32
C HIS A 24 1.06 -11.77 22.88
N LEU A 25 0.28 -10.91 22.19
CA LEU A 25 -0.50 -11.40 21.02
C LEU A 25 -0.39 -10.66 19.66
N ILE A 26 0.24 -9.49 19.54
CA ILE A 26 0.27 -8.77 18.24
C ILE A 26 1.20 -9.46 17.24
N ASP A 27 2.42 -9.80 17.65
CA ASP A 27 3.41 -10.42 16.77
C ASP A 27 2.97 -11.82 16.32
N ASN A 28 2.32 -12.57 17.21
CA ASN A 28 1.80 -13.91 16.92
C ASN A 28 0.62 -13.84 15.95
N LEU A 29 -0.34 -12.93 16.19
CA LEU A 29 -1.47 -12.73 15.26
C LEU A 29 -0.98 -12.32 13.87
N PHE A 30 -0.03 -11.38 13.80
CA PHE A 30 0.51 -10.91 12.54
C PHE A 30 1.29 -12.02 11.82
N ALA A 31 2.11 -12.80 12.54
CA ALA A 31 2.82 -13.94 12.01
C ALA A 31 1.87 -15.03 11.48
N ASP A 32 0.79 -15.32 12.20
CA ASP A 32 -0.20 -16.32 11.80
C ASP A 32 -1.02 -15.85 10.59
N LEU A 33 -1.42 -14.58 10.55
CA LEU A 33 -2.05 -14.00 9.38
C LEU A 33 -1.11 -14.03 8.16
N TRP A 34 0.16 -13.69 8.36
CA TRP A 34 1.19 -13.72 7.30
C TRP A 34 1.33 -15.12 6.68
N LYS A 35 1.33 -16.16 7.54
CA LYS A 35 1.35 -17.56 7.12
C LYS A 35 0.05 -17.98 6.46
N HIS A 36 -1.10 -17.64 7.04
CA HIS A 36 -2.43 -17.98 6.53
C HIS A 36 -2.69 -17.40 5.14
N VAL A 37 -2.32 -16.13 4.93
CA VAL A 37 -2.35 -15.49 3.62
C VAL A 37 -1.33 -16.11 2.66
N GLY A 38 -0.34 -16.84 3.16
CA GLY A 38 0.70 -17.47 2.33
C GLY A 38 1.60 -16.42 1.68
N MET A 39 1.96 -15.37 2.44
CA MET A 39 2.65 -14.19 1.92
C MET A 39 3.97 -14.54 1.23
N LYS A 40 4.75 -15.49 1.76
CA LYS A 40 5.99 -15.96 1.13
C LYS A 40 5.77 -16.40 -0.33
N THR A 41 4.74 -17.21 -0.57
CA THR A 41 4.38 -17.69 -1.91
C THR A 41 3.86 -16.57 -2.80
N LEU A 42 3.08 -15.63 -2.24
CA LEU A 42 2.61 -14.47 -2.99
C LEU A 42 3.77 -13.58 -3.44
N LEU A 43 4.73 -13.29 -2.56
CA LEU A 43 5.92 -12.51 -2.87
C LEU A 43 6.71 -13.13 -4.03
N GLN A 44 6.95 -14.44 -3.98
CA GLN A 44 7.63 -15.17 -5.06
C GLN A 44 6.87 -15.08 -6.40
N ARG A 45 5.55 -15.28 -6.38
CA ARG A 45 4.68 -15.17 -7.57
C ARG A 45 4.57 -13.74 -8.11
N CYS A 46 4.79 -12.73 -7.27
CA CYS A 46 4.84 -11.33 -7.68
C CYS A 46 6.22 -10.88 -8.18
N GLY A 47 7.21 -11.78 -8.19
CA GLY A 47 8.56 -11.47 -8.64
C GLY A 47 9.41 -10.72 -7.61
N PHE A 48 9.02 -10.71 -6.33
CA PHE A 48 9.85 -10.13 -5.28
C PHE A 48 11.02 -11.08 -5.04
N ARG A 49 12.17 -10.76 -5.63
CA ARG A 49 13.40 -11.57 -5.57
C ARG A 49 14.58 -10.67 -5.19
N LYS A 50 15.50 -11.24 -4.42
CA LYS A 50 16.82 -10.64 -4.13
C LYS A 50 17.88 -11.69 -4.44
N ARG A 51 19.03 -11.27 -4.98
CA ARG A 51 20.13 -12.19 -5.34
C ARG A 51 20.95 -12.63 -4.12
N SER A 52 21.06 -11.76 -3.11
CA SER A 52 21.89 -11.98 -1.93
C SER A 52 21.45 -11.10 -0.75
N GLY A 53 21.92 -11.43 0.44
CA GLY A 53 21.58 -10.73 1.68
C GLY A 53 20.31 -11.30 2.33
N VAL A 54 19.60 -10.44 3.05
CA VAL A 54 18.45 -10.89 3.85
C VAL A 54 17.27 -11.31 2.98
N GLU A 55 16.62 -12.41 3.38
CA GLU A 55 15.46 -12.99 2.71
C GLU A 55 14.34 -11.97 2.50
N VAL A 56 13.81 -11.91 1.27
CA VAL A 56 12.74 -10.98 0.88
C VAL A 56 11.54 -11.11 1.83
N ASN A 57 11.15 -12.33 2.18
CA ASN A 57 10.01 -12.53 3.08
C ASN A 57 10.21 -11.84 4.43
N ALA A 58 11.41 -11.90 5.00
CA ALA A 58 11.72 -11.27 6.28
C ALA A 58 11.75 -9.74 6.18
N VAL A 59 12.37 -9.20 5.12
CA VAL A 59 12.39 -7.76 4.84
C VAL A 59 10.98 -7.20 4.70
N LEU A 60 10.12 -7.88 3.93
CA LEU A 60 8.74 -7.46 3.70
C LEU A 60 7.89 -7.58 4.95
N TYR A 61 8.05 -8.68 5.71
CA TYR A 61 7.40 -8.85 7.01
C TYR A 61 7.70 -7.66 7.91
N CYS A 62 8.98 -7.31 8.07
CA CYS A 62 9.41 -6.18 8.88
C CYS A 62 8.86 -4.83 8.38
N LEU A 63 8.87 -4.58 7.07
CA LEU A 63 8.27 -3.36 6.50
C LEU A 63 6.77 -3.26 6.81
N THR A 64 6.03 -4.35 6.68
CA THR A 64 4.60 -4.36 6.97
C THR A 64 4.31 -4.24 8.46
N MET A 65 5.13 -4.87 9.31
CA MET A 65 5.05 -4.75 10.76
C MET A 65 5.29 -3.30 11.20
N TRP A 66 6.31 -2.65 10.62
CA TRP A 66 6.59 -1.24 10.84
C TRP A 66 5.38 -0.34 10.54
N VAL A 67 4.73 -0.53 9.40
CA VAL A 67 3.53 0.22 9.01
C VAL A 67 2.37 -0.06 9.97
N TRP A 68 2.18 -1.32 10.35
CA TRP A 68 1.08 -1.75 11.23
C TRP A 68 1.20 -1.18 12.65
N LEU A 69 2.42 -1.16 13.20
CA LEU A 69 2.70 -0.56 14.51
C LEU A 69 2.67 0.98 14.50
N LYS A 70 2.44 1.61 13.34
CA LYS A 70 2.45 3.06 13.14
C LYS A 70 3.69 3.75 13.71
N SER A 71 4.85 3.08 13.69
CA SER A 71 6.09 3.67 14.19
C SER A 71 6.52 4.82 13.28
N SER A 72 6.93 5.94 13.89
CA SER A 72 7.20 7.20 13.20
C SER A 72 8.42 7.16 12.29
N SER A 73 9.33 6.21 12.50
CA SER A 73 10.55 6.09 11.69
C SER A 73 10.99 4.64 11.50
N VAL A 74 11.39 4.32 10.27
CA VAL A 74 12.08 3.07 9.91
C VAL A 74 13.35 2.91 10.74
N SER A 75 14.08 3.99 11.05
CA SER A 75 15.32 3.91 11.82
C SER A 75 15.08 3.57 13.28
N LEU A 76 14.00 4.09 13.87
CA LEU A 76 13.62 3.79 15.25
C LEU A 76 13.12 2.35 15.35
N PHE A 77 12.20 1.97 14.45
CA PHE A 77 11.74 0.58 14.34
C PHE A 77 12.90 -0.40 14.09
N ALA A 78 13.86 -0.04 13.24
CA ALA A 78 15.01 -0.87 12.96
C ALA A 78 15.92 -1.07 14.17
N ARG A 79 16.04 -0.06 15.03
CA ARG A 79 16.88 -0.13 16.22
C ARG A 79 16.22 -0.98 17.30
N ASP A 80 14.91 -0.84 17.47
CA ASP A 80 14.19 -1.38 18.61
C ASP A 80 13.57 -2.77 18.33
N SER A 81 13.19 -3.06 17.07
CA SER A 81 12.44 -4.27 16.71
C SER A 81 13.21 -5.25 15.81
N LEU A 82 14.13 -4.78 14.95
CA LEU A 82 14.81 -5.68 13.99
C LEU A 82 15.85 -6.59 14.62
N ARG A 83 16.42 -6.26 15.79
CA ARG A 83 17.36 -7.17 16.48
C ARG A 83 16.73 -8.54 16.78
N THR A 84 15.40 -8.60 16.94
CA THR A 84 14.66 -9.83 17.23
C THR A 84 14.14 -10.55 15.98
N PHE A 85 13.73 -9.81 14.95
CA PHE A 85 12.99 -10.39 13.81
C PHE A 85 13.82 -10.59 12.54
N CYS A 86 14.93 -9.87 12.36
CA CYS A 86 15.65 -9.88 11.09
C CYS A 86 17.03 -9.21 11.21
N ALA A 87 18.11 -9.83 10.74
CA ALA A 87 19.43 -9.17 10.60
C ALA A 87 19.44 -8.01 9.56
N ALA A 88 18.27 -7.57 9.10
CA ALA A 88 18.11 -6.44 8.19
C ALA A 88 18.30 -5.13 8.98
N GLY A 89 19.34 -4.37 8.64
CA GLY A 89 19.45 -2.99 9.08
C GLY A 89 18.46 -2.07 8.36
N LYS A 90 18.33 -0.82 8.84
CA LYS A 90 17.52 0.24 8.19
C LYS A 90 17.79 0.36 6.69
N ASP A 91 19.04 0.16 6.27
CA ASP A 91 19.47 0.33 4.87
C ASP A 91 18.87 -0.73 3.97
N VAL A 92 18.67 -1.96 4.48
CA VAL A 92 17.98 -3.03 3.75
C VAL A 92 16.50 -2.69 3.54
N LEU A 93 15.87 -2.09 4.54
CA LEU A 93 14.48 -1.63 4.44
C LEU A 93 14.33 -0.47 3.44
N TYR A 94 15.25 0.50 3.46
CA TYR A 94 15.27 1.58 2.47
C TYR A 94 15.59 1.07 1.05
N GLU A 95 16.54 0.15 0.90
CA GLU A 95 16.84 -0.51 -0.37
C GLU A 95 15.57 -1.16 -0.95
N ALA A 96 14.85 -1.92 -0.11
CA ALA A 96 13.60 -2.59 -0.46
C ALA A 96 12.50 -1.62 -0.90
N MET A 97 12.29 -0.51 -0.17
CA MET A 97 11.31 0.52 -0.56
C MET A 97 11.68 1.23 -1.86
N ASN A 98 12.96 1.32 -2.19
CA ASN A 98 13.47 1.98 -3.41
C ASN A 98 13.60 1.02 -4.61
N ARG A 99 13.18 -0.26 -4.49
CA ARG A 99 13.20 -1.21 -5.62
C ARG A 99 12.17 -0.81 -6.68
N GLU A 100 12.66 -0.48 -7.87
CA GLU A 100 11.84 -0.08 -9.02
C GLU A 100 11.10 -1.26 -9.67
N ASP A 101 11.60 -2.48 -9.49
CA ASP A 101 11.12 -3.72 -10.10
C ASP A 101 10.10 -4.49 -9.24
N TRP A 102 9.94 -4.12 -7.97
CA TRP A 102 9.01 -4.81 -7.07
C TRP A 102 7.57 -4.40 -7.33
N ASN A 103 6.77 -5.36 -7.78
CA ASN A 103 5.40 -5.12 -8.22
C ASN A 103 4.39 -5.11 -7.06
N TRP A 104 4.44 -4.03 -6.28
CA TRP A 104 3.52 -3.78 -5.16
C TRP A 104 2.04 -3.83 -5.55
N ARG A 105 1.68 -3.35 -6.74
CA ARG A 105 0.29 -3.44 -7.25
C ARG A 105 -0.14 -4.89 -7.40
N ALA A 106 0.70 -5.72 -8.00
CA ALA A 106 0.36 -7.12 -8.23
C ALA A 106 0.35 -7.93 -6.92
N LEU A 107 1.13 -7.54 -5.92
CA LEU A 107 1.04 -8.08 -4.57
C LEU A 107 -0.29 -7.68 -3.90
N HIS A 108 -0.60 -6.39 -3.89
CA HIS A 108 -1.84 -5.84 -3.34
C HIS A 108 -3.07 -6.53 -3.96
N LEU A 109 -3.14 -6.62 -5.29
CA LEU A 109 -4.26 -7.27 -5.97
C LEU A 109 -4.39 -8.76 -5.60
N ARG A 110 -3.28 -9.49 -5.43
CA ARG A 110 -3.35 -10.91 -5.02
C ARG A 110 -3.78 -11.09 -3.57
N VAL A 111 -3.34 -10.22 -2.66
CA VAL A 111 -3.81 -10.19 -1.27
C VAL A 111 -5.30 -9.84 -1.24
N ALA A 112 -5.72 -8.82 -1.99
CA ALA A 112 -7.12 -8.42 -2.11
C ALA A 112 -8.01 -9.57 -2.63
N ARG A 113 -7.54 -10.33 -3.63
CA ARG A 113 -8.26 -11.53 -4.12
C ARG A 113 -8.43 -12.60 -3.05
N LYS A 114 -7.41 -12.85 -2.23
CA LYS A 114 -7.53 -13.79 -1.11
C LYS A 114 -8.54 -13.30 -0.07
N ALA A 115 -8.48 -12.02 0.29
CA ALA A 115 -9.45 -11.41 1.21
C ALA A 115 -10.88 -11.53 0.66
N LEU A 116 -11.09 -11.22 -0.63
CA LEU A 116 -12.39 -11.34 -1.27
C LEU A 116 -12.91 -12.78 -1.28
N HIS A 117 -12.06 -13.77 -1.59
CA HIS A 117 -12.46 -15.18 -1.52
C HIS A 117 -12.91 -15.63 -0.12
N GLN A 118 -12.35 -15.03 0.93
CA GLN A 118 -12.67 -15.39 2.31
C GLN A 118 -13.86 -14.59 2.88
N LEU A 119 -14.05 -13.34 2.43
CA LEU A 119 -14.98 -12.40 3.05
C LEU A 119 -16.24 -12.14 2.19
N ALA A 120 -16.12 -12.21 0.86
CA ALA A 120 -17.23 -11.90 -0.02
C ALA A 120 -18.17 -13.09 -0.14
N GLN A 121 -19.44 -12.87 0.20
CA GLN A 121 -20.48 -13.89 0.04
C GLN A 121 -21.01 -13.90 -1.40
N PRO A 122 -21.30 -15.08 -1.98
CA PRO A 122 -21.92 -15.18 -3.29
C PRO A 122 -23.35 -14.61 -3.28
N GLY A 123 -23.77 -14.00 -4.39
CA GLY A 123 -25.16 -13.58 -4.62
C GLY A 123 -25.56 -12.21 -4.06
N GLY A 124 -24.69 -11.51 -3.33
CA GLY A 124 -24.95 -10.14 -2.86
C GLY A 124 -24.67 -9.07 -3.93
N ALA A 125 -25.34 -7.92 -3.83
CA ALA A 125 -25.03 -6.74 -4.65
C ALA A 125 -23.60 -6.26 -4.38
N GLN A 126 -22.84 -6.03 -5.45
CA GLN A 126 -21.46 -5.56 -5.39
C GLN A 126 -21.28 -4.31 -6.25
N ALA A 127 -20.44 -3.40 -5.80
CA ALA A 127 -20.13 -2.17 -6.52
C ALA A 127 -18.65 -1.85 -6.44
N PHE A 128 -18.11 -1.34 -7.56
CA PHE A 128 -16.81 -0.68 -7.53
C PHE A 128 -16.97 0.73 -6.99
N VAL A 129 -16.20 1.06 -5.96
CA VAL A 129 -16.13 2.39 -5.38
C VAL A 129 -14.77 2.98 -5.70
N LEU A 130 -14.78 4.20 -6.22
CA LEU A 130 -13.59 4.96 -6.57
C LEU A 130 -13.53 6.20 -5.67
N ASP A 131 -12.42 6.39 -4.99
CA ASP A 131 -12.17 7.56 -4.13
C ASP A 131 -10.78 8.13 -4.44
N ASP A 132 -10.63 9.45 -4.34
CA ASP A 132 -9.35 10.12 -4.52
C ASP A 132 -8.94 10.92 -3.28
N THR A 133 -7.84 10.49 -2.65
CA THR A 133 -7.33 11.12 -1.44
C THR A 133 -6.05 11.89 -1.75
N ILE A 134 -5.90 13.09 -1.19
CA ILE A 134 -4.66 13.87 -1.26
C ILE A 134 -3.81 13.58 -0.02
N LYS A 135 -2.62 13.04 -0.22
CA LYS A 135 -1.61 12.92 0.83
C LYS A 135 -0.66 14.11 0.77
N ILE A 136 -0.79 15.03 1.73
CA ILE A 136 0.08 16.21 1.82
C ILE A 136 1.53 15.76 2.02
N ARG A 137 2.43 16.24 1.15
CA ARG A 137 3.85 15.92 1.13
C ARG A 137 4.67 17.16 0.77
N SER A 138 5.64 17.51 1.61
CA SER A 138 6.44 18.74 1.44
C SER A 138 7.90 18.53 0.99
N GLY A 139 8.38 17.30 0.82
CA GLY A 139 9.80 17.00 0.54
C GLY A 139 10.28 17.32 -0.89
N LYS A 140 11.37 18.10 -1.04
CA LYS A 140 11.87 18.59 -2.35
C LYS A 140 12.14 17.48 -3.38
N LYS A 141 12.56 16.30 -2.92
CA LYS A 141 12.88 15.13 -3.74
C LYS A 141 11.75 14.08 -3.78
N MET A 142 10.55 14.42 -3.31
CA MET A 142 9.42 13.49 -3.28
C MET A 142 8.80 13.36 -4.68
N PRO A 143 8.87 12.18 -5.31
CA PRO A 143 8.33 11.98 -6.66
C PRO A 143 6.80 11.98 -6.68
N GLY A 144 6.21 12.37 -7.81
CA GLY A 144 4.76 12.35 -8.02
C GLY A 144 4.00 13.39 -7.18
N VAL A 145 4.68 14.41 -6.67
CA VAL A 145 4.06 15.53 -5.94
C VAL A 145 3.69 16.64 -6.92
N SER A 146 2.46 17.14 -6.82
CA SER A 146 1.95 18.31 -7.53
C SER A 146 1.04 19.14 -6.63
N SER A 147 0.64 20.32 -7.10
CA SER A 147 -0.37 21.13 -6.43
C SER A 147 -1.78 20.62 -6.76
N HIS A 148 -2.59 20.43 -5.72
CA HIS A 148 -3.99 20.02 -5.81
C HIS A 148 -4.85 20.95 -4.98
N PHE A 149 -6.06 21.26 -5.45
CA PHE A 149 -7.04 21.96 -4.64
C PHE A 149 -7.65 20.96 -3.64
N ASP A 150 -7.50 21.26 -2.36
CA ASP A 150 -8.12 20.51 -1.27
C ASP A 150 -9.44 21.19 -0.90
N HIS A 151 -10.55 20.53 -1.25
CA HIS A 151 -11.89 21.03 -0.96
C HIS A 151 -12.21 21.05 0.54
N THR A 152 -11.54 20.24 1.35
CA THR A 152 -11.74 20.21 2.81
C THR A 152 -11.19 21.48 3.46
N THR A 153 -10.04 21.98 3.00
CA THR A 153 -9.41 23.19 3.54
C THR A 153 -9.66 24.44 2.69
N GLY A 154 -10.22 24.30 1.49
CA GLY A 154 -10.45 25.37 0.54
C GLY A 154 -9.16 25.97 -0.03
N ARG A 155 -8.05 25.23 0.00
CA ARG A 155 -6.71 25.73 -0.38
C ARG A 155 -6.00 24.79 -1.32
N HIS A 156 -5.05 25.34 -2.08
CA HIS A 156 -4.09 24.52 -2.82
C HIS A 156 -3.03 23.95 -1.88
N VAL A 157 -2.85 22.64 -1.90
CA VAL A 157 -1.84 21.92 -1.12
C VAL A 157 -0.89 21.17 -2.04
N MET A 158 0.37 21.02 -1.61
CA MET A 158 1.34 20.16 -2.28
C MET A 158 1.21 18.75 -1.74
N GLY A 159 0.99 17.78 -2.63
CA GLY A 159 0.78 16.40 -2.22
C GLY A 159 0.82 15.40 -3.36
N GLN A 160 0.66 14.13 -2.98
CA GLN A 160 0.41 13.02 -3.89
C GLN A 160 -1.08 12.72 -3.86
N GLN A 161 -1.76 12.82 -5.00
CA GLN A 161 -3.15 12.40 -5.12
C GLN A 161 -3.21 10.91 -5.46
N VAL A 162 -3.87 10.13 -4.61
CA VAL A 162 -3.99 8.68 -4.74
C VAL A 162 -5.42 8.34 -5.11
N LEU A 163 -5.61 7.81 -6.32
CA LEU A 163 -6.88 7.24 -6.75
C LEU A 163 -6.95 5.78 -6.28
N THR A 164 -7.95 5.45 -5.47
CA THR A 164 -8.14 4.12 -4.90
C THR A 164 -9.41 3.50 -5.44
N LEU A 165 -9.31 2.27 -5.97
CA LEU A 165 -10.45 1.46 -6.36
C LEU A 165 -10.64 0.37 -5.33
N GLY A 166 -11.86 0.22 -4.82
CA GLY A 166 -12.24 -0.92 -4.01
C GLY A 166 -13.53 -1.58 -4.48
N LEU A 167 -13.69 -2.83 -4.07
CA LEU A 167 -14.92 -3.59 -4.25
C LEU A 167 -15.69 -3.54 -2.93
N SER A 168 -16.92 -3.02 -2.99
CA SER A 168 -17.85 -2.90 -1.87
C SER A 168 -19.00 -3.89 -2.00
N TRP A 169 -19.44 -4.44 -0.89
CA TRP A 169 -20.64 -5.27 -0.75
C TRP A 169 -21.30 -4.99 0.60
N ALA A 170 -22.46 -5.59 0.86
CA ALA A 170 -23.29 -5.26 2.04
C ALA A 170 -22.57 -5.37 3.40
N GLN A 171 -21.56 -6.25 3.53
CA GLN A 171 -20.87 -6.51 4.80
C GLN A 171 -19.41 -6.03 4.80
N GLY A 172 -18.92 -5.40 3.74
CA GLY A 172 -17.51 -5.03 3.71
C GLY A 172 -17.02 -4.33 2.45
N PHE A 173 -15.73 -4.01 2.50
CA PHE A 173 -15.00 -3.31 1.46
C PHE A 173 -13.57 -3.83 1.38
N VAL A 174 -13.08 -4.10 0.17
CA VAL A 174 -11.69 -4.45 -0.07
C VAL A 174 -11.10 -3.52 -1.12
N PRO A 175 -10.03 -2.76 -0.82
CA PRO A 175 -9.29 -2.02 -1.82
C PRO A 175 -8.59 -3.00 -2.76
N VAL A 176 -8.79 -2.88 -4.07
CA VAL A 176 -8.29 -3.82 -5.09
C VAL A 176 -7.18 -3.23 -5.96
N ASP A 177 -7.14 -1.90 -6.12
CA ASP A 177 -6.08 -1.22 -6.89
C ASP A 177 -5.90 0.22 -6.42
N SER A 178 -4.74 0.80 -6.72
CA SER A 178 -4.44 2.22 -6.51
C SER A 178 -3.52 2.78 -7.60
N GLU A 179 -3.78 4.02 -8.00
CA GLU A 179 -2.95 4.80 -8.93
C GLU A 179 -2.54 6.12 -8.27
N LEU A 180 -1.33 6.58 -8.58
CA LEU A 180 -0.95 7.96 -8.29
C LEU A 180 -1.39 8.82 -9.46
N PHE A 181 -1.93 10.00 -9.16
CA PHE A 181 -2.23 11.03 -10.15
C PHE A 181 -1.35 12.24 -9.88
N THR A 182 -0.61 12.66 -10.91
CA THR A 182 0.19 13.88 -10.90
C THR A 182 -0.53 14.92 -11.73
N GLY A 183 -0.91 16.03 -11.07
CA GLY A 183 -1.54 17.17 -11.72
C GLY A 183 -0.56 17.92 -12.63
N LYS A 184 -1.03 19.02 -13.23
CA LYS A 184 -0.21 19.83 -14.16
C LYS A 184 0.51 21.00 -13.48
N THR A 185 0.14 21.32 -12.24
CA THR A 185 0.59 22.54 -11.54
C THR A 185 1.64 22.19 -10.49
N ASN A 186 2.74 22.96 -10.46
CA ASN A 186 3.85 22.81 -9.50
C ASN A 186 4.34 21.36 -9.36
N VAL A 187 4.48 20.67 -10.50
CA VAL A 187 4.92 19.28 -10.54
C VAL A 187 6.38 19.20 -10.10
N ARG A 188 6.69 18.25 -9.21
CA ARG A 188 8.07 17.94 -8.85
C ARG A 188 8.60 16.83 -9.75
N ASP A 189 9.65 17.16 -10.49
CA ASP A 189 10.36 16.19 -11.31
C ASP A 189 11.00 15.09 -10.46
N LEU A 190 11.27 13.96 -11.11
CA LEU A 190 12.04 12.89 -10.53
C LEU A 190 13.45 13.41 -10.20
N ALA A 191 13.85 13.28 -8.94
CA ALA A 191 15.19 13.69 -8.51
C ALA A 191 16.30 12.86 -9.19
N THR A 192 15.98 11.61 -9.55
CA THR A 192 16.85 10.70 -10.31
C THR A 192 16.01 9.94 -11.32
N PRO A 193 16.50 9.73 -12.56
CA PRO A 193 15.81 8.89 -13.53
C PRO A 193 15.72 7.44 -13.06
N PHE A 194 14.71 6.72 -13.54
CA PHE A 194 14.59 5.28 -13.32
C PHE A 194 15.78 4.54 -13.94
N LYS A 195 16.29 3.52 -13.25
CA LYS A 195 17.37 2.66 -13.75
C LYS A 195 16.92 1.87 -14.97
N ASP A 196 15.67 1.42 -14.96
CA ASP A 196 15.03 0.75 -16.09
C ASP A 196 13.67 1.40 -16.37
N GLY A 197 13.53 1.99 -17.56
CA GLY A 197 12.28 2.61 -18.02
C GLY A 197 11.12 1.63 -18.25
N ARG A 198 11.39 0.32 -18.23
CA ARG A 198 10.40 -0.76 -18.31
C ARG A 198 10.01 -1.30 -16.93
N SER A 199 10.69 -0.86 -15.86
CA SER A 199 10.37 -1.24 -14.49
C SER A 199 8.92 -0.87 -14.14
N ILE A 200 8.33 -1.60 -13.20
CA ILE A 200 6.95 -1.33 -12.77
C ILE A 200 6.81 0.07 -12.17
N ALA A 201 7.83 0.57 -11.47
CA ALA A 201 7.86 1.94 -10.98
C ALA A 201 7.83 2.96 -12.13
N ALA A 202 8.66 2.77 -13.17
CA ALA A 202 8.70 3.66 -14.33
C ALA A 202 7.39 3.66 -15.12
N VAL A 203 6.81 2.48 -15.35
CA VAL A 203 5.52 2.32 -16.06
C VAL A 203 4.39 3.01 -15.28
N ARG A 204 4.32 2.79 -13.96
CA ARG A 204 3.30 3.42 -13.11
C ARG A 204 3.49 4.93 -13.03
N HIS A 205 4.72 5.41 -12.95
CA HIS A 205 5.01 6.85 -12.97
C HIS A 205 4.58 7.48 -14.29
N ARG A 206 4.85 6.84 -15.43
CA ARG A 206 4.38 7.34 -16.72
C ARG A 206 2.86 7.44 -16.76
N ALA A 207 2.14 6.42 -16.28
CA ALA A 207 0.70 6.48 -16.16
C ALA A 207 0.26 7.66 -15.26
N ALA A 208 0.92 7.84 -14.11
CA ALA A 208 0.62 8.90 -13.15
C ALA A 208 0.69 10.33 -13.74
N VAL A 209 1.63 10.57 -14.66
CA VAL A 209 1.85 11.87 -15.28
C VAL A 209 1.06 12.04 -16.58
N SER A 210 0.83 10.96 -17.33
CA SER A 210 0.24 11.03 -18.68
C SER A 210 -1.27 10.83 -18.73
N GLN A 211 -1.86 10.13 -17.75
CA GLN A 211 -3.27 9.76 -17.78
C GLN A 211 -4.14 10.71 -16.95
N THR A 212 -5.37 10.87 -17.39
CA THR A 212 -6.44 11.49 -16.61
C THR A 212 -7.01 10.51 -15.59
N LYS A 213 -7.65 11.02 -14.53
CA LYS A 213 -8.31 10.16 -13.52
C LYS A 213 -9.35 9.19 -14.13
N PRO A 214 -10.20 9.58 -15.10
CA PRO A 214 -11.12 8.66 -15.75
C PRO A 214 -10.42 7.53 -16.52
N GLU A 215 -9.30 7.82 -17.20
CA GLU A 215 -8.51 6.80 -17.90
C GLU A 215 -7.88 5.81 -16.92
N MET A 216 -7.33 6.31 -15.82
CA MET A 216 -6.82 5.48 -14.71
C MET A 216 -7.92 4.61 -14.14
N ALA A 217 -9.09 5.19 -13.84
CA ALA A 217 -10.25 4.47 -13.31
C ALA A 217 -10.69 3.33 -14.23
N ARG A 218 -10.80 3.60 -15.54
CA ARG A 218 -11.13 2.58 -16.54
C ARG A 218 -10.11 1.44 -16.52
N ALA A 219 -8.81 1.76 -16.47
CA ALA A 219 -7.74 0.77 -16.43
C ALA A 219 -7.76 -0.05 -15.13
N MET A 220 -8.02 0.58 -13.99
CA MET A 220 -8.15 -0.08 -12.69
C MET A 220 -9.34 -1.03 -12.67
N ILE A 221 -10.51 -0.60 -13.16
CA ILE A 221 -11.72 -1.44 -13.24
C ILE A 221 -11.48 -2.63 -14.17
N ALA A 222 -10.85 -2.44 -15.32
CA ALA A 222 -10.53 -3.53 -16.25
C ALA A 222 -9.63 -4.60 -15.59
N ARG A 223 -8.58 -4.18 -14.86
CA ARG A 223 -7.70 -5.09 -14.11
C ARG A 223 -8.45 -5.79 -12.98
N ALA A 224 -9.26 -5.05 -12.22
CA ALA A 224 -10.05 -5.60 -11.13
C ALA A 224 -11.03 -6.65 -11.63
N ARG A 225 -11.78 -6.37 -12.71
CA ARG A 225 -12.72 -7.33 -13.32
C ARG A 225 -12.05 -8.63 -13.76
N HIS A 226 -10.89 -8.54 -14.42
CA HIS A 226 -10.14 -9.73 -14.80
C HIS A 226 -9.70 -10.55 -13.57
N ALA A 227 -9.37 -9.87 -12.46
CA ALA A 227 -8.97 -10.51 -11.22
C ALA A 227 -10.14 -11.07 -10.40
N THR A 228 -11.30 -10.41 -10.37
CA THR A 228 -12.46 -10.79 -9.57
C THR A 228 -13.37 -11.79 -10.27
N MET A 229 -13.50 -11.76 -11.61
CA MET A 229 -14.24 -12.78 -12.36
C MET A 229 -13.64 -14.19 -12.14
N LEU A 230 -12.31 -14.27 -12.04
CA LEU A 230 -11.60 -15.50 -11.70
C LEU A 230 -11.73 -15.91 -10.22
N ALA A 231 -12.19 -15.01 -9.34
CA ALA A 231 -12.42 -15.32 -7.92
C ALA A 231 -13.87 -15.75 -7.63
N MET A 232 -14.78 -15.51 -8.58
CA MET A 232 -16.22 -15.80 -8.45
C MET A 232 -16.67 -16.97 -9.35
N SER A 233 -15.74 -17.60 -10.07
CA SER A 233 -16.01 -18.87 -10.75
C SER A 233 -15.92 -20.00 -9.73
N PRO A 234 -16.95 -20.84 -9.54
CA PRO A 234 -16.78 -22.07 -8.79
C PRO A 234 -15.69 -22.88 -9.50
N LEU A 235 -14.73 -23.41 -8.74
CA LEU A 235 -13.83 -24.43 -9.25
C LEU A 235 -14.69 -25.54 -9.82
N SER A 236 -14.74 -25.64 -11.15
CA SER A 236 -15.28 -26.81 -11.82
C SER A 236 -14.38 -27.98 -11.42
N ILE A 237 -14.98 -28.95 -10.74
CA ILE A 237 -14.37 -30.22 -10.35
C ILE A 237 -13.87 -30.94 -11.61
#